data_AF-A0A5C6KN59-F1
#
_entry.id   AF-A0A5C6KN59-F1
#
_cell.length_a   1.000
_cell.length_b   1.000
_cell.length_c   1.000
_cell.angle_alpha   90.00
_cell.angle_beta   90.00
_cell.angle_gamma   90.00
#
_symmetry.space_group_name_H-M   'P 1'
#
loop_
_entity.id
_entity.type
_entity.pdbx_description
1 polymer ?
#
loop_
_entity_poly.entity_id
_entity_poly.type
_entity_poly.pdbx_seq_one_letter_code
_entity_poly.pdbx_strand_id
1 'polypeptide(L)'
;LAELEEEYFQAWKHEVLQKERWIDWSDKANARFALFNWRVEQNRRAIAGYNSILEHLPAYWMTRELEGKYIPSRWRMFAEGGYKIRTRSISPEDSAVITRRFTDYGKMAENQKRKEQAGAMYDKYVRFPYEPARLDTVIREGNKFVYYYKQELPATENTKRIDLTLDGLILSKDETRTPLPPSDTITYFISSMVQFLDRTPRYKKKIVTRKDEVSLRAYVAYKTGSTEFREETGNNRSEIDKVFKAIRSINYTGEFLIDSVLMTATSSPEGDAGMNLFLSRGRATELKKYLARRTEDAEGVDTIFRPAWRGEDWERLRGLVAKDDTLRHRPELLRIMEETRNPDIREHALRKYPEDYRRIREKHYPLLRGVEFLFHLHRRDMIQDTVVMPVIDSTYMAAVRMIEDRRYKQALALLDEHYPADYNTAVCLMSLGYDARALEIMREQRDTSDRNYLLAILYSRLGRKEDAVKSYVRSCDQDAGKIWRGRLDPEINTLIETYNLYKDEY
;
A
#
# COMPACT_ATOMS: atom_id res chain seq x y z
N LEU A 1 -23.67 -4.83 -31.80
CA LEU A 1 -23.62 -3.83 -32.88
C LEU A 1 -24.87 -3.94 -33.73
N ALA A 2 -25.11 -5.09 -34.39
CA ALA A 2 -26.34 -5.32 -35.16
C ALA A 2 -27.64 -5.06 -34.37
N GLU A 3 -27.81 -5.59 -33.16
CA GLU A 3 -29.02 -5.33 -32.34
C GLU A 3 -29.21 -3.86 -31.93
N LEU A 4 -28.10 -3.15 -31.71
CA LEU A 4 -28.10 -1.74 -31.31
C LEU A 4 -28.40 -0.83 -32.52
N GLU A 5 -27.92 -1.21 -33.70
CA GLU A 5 -28.25 -0.58 -34.97
C GLU A 5 -29.71 -0.86 -35.36
N GLU A 6 -30.22 -2.06 -35.09
CA GLU A 6 -31.61 -2.45 -35.30
C GLU A 6 -32.55 -1.66 -34.38
N GLU A 7 -32.26 -1.59 -33.07
CA GLU A 7 -33.03 -0.78 -32.11
C GLU A 7 -33.02 0.72 -32.49
N TYR A 8 -31.86 1.25 -32.88
CA TYR A 8 -31.73 2.63 -33.35
C TYR A 8 -32.55 2.87 -34.62
N PHE A 9 -32.50 1.94 -35.57
CA PHE A 9 -33.26 2.00 -36.82
C PHE A 9 -34.78 1.88 -36.59
N GLN A 10 -35.23 1.03 -35.67
CA GLN A 10 -36.65 0.91 -35.32
C GLN A 10 -37.17 2.17 -34.58
N ALA A 11 -36.36 2.76 -33.69
CA ALA A 11 -36.68 4.04 -33.06
C ALA A 11 -36.76 5.17 -34.10
N TRP A 12 -35.82 5.20 -35.05
CA TRP A 12 -35.77 6.16 -36.16
C TRP A 12 -36.97 6.03 -37.11
N LYS A 13 -37.41 4.80 -37.38
CA LYS A 13 -38.56 4.47 -38.23
C LYS A 13 -39.90 4.95 -37.63
N HIS A 14 -40.05 4.93 -36.31
CA HIS A 14 -41.28 5.33 -35.63
C HIS A 14 -41.50 6.85 -35.56
N GLU A 15 -40.45 7.67 -35.64
CA GLU A 15 -40.57 9.14 -35.52
C GLU A 15 -40.67 9.89 -36.87
N VAL A 16 -40.64 9.18 -38.01
CA VAL A 16 -40.77 9.71 -39.39
C VAL A 16 -40.02 11.05 -39.59
N LEU A 17 -38.71 11.01 -39.33
CA LEU A 17 -37.79 12.09 -39.66
C LEU A 17 -37.51 12.06 -41.18
N GLN A 18 -38.12 12.97 -41.93
CA GLN A 18 -37.66 13.25 -43.30
C GLN A 18 -36.42 14.15 -43.21
N LYS A 19 -35.51 14.05 -44.19
CA LYS A 19 -34.19 14.73 -44.19
C LYS A 19 -34.22 16.23 -43.84
N GLU A 20 -35.34 16.92 -44.03
CA GLU A 20 -35.48 18.36 -43.79
C GLU A 20 -36.61 18.74 -42.81
N ARG A 21 -37.44 17.78 -42.39
CA ARG A 21 -38.66 18.04 -41.59
C ARG A 21 -38.95 16.91 -40.62
N TRP A 22 -39.35 17.26 -39.40
CA TRP A 22 -39.80 16.31 -38.38
C TRP A 22 -41.24 16.61 -37.95
N ILE A 23 -41.98 15.58 -37.52
CA ILE A 23 -43.34 15.75 -36.99
C ILE A 23 -43.26 16.38 -35.61
N ASP A 24 -43.82 17.57 -35.43
CA ASP A 24 -43.80 18.26 -34.14
C ASP A 24 -44.74 17.56 -33.13
N TRP A 25 -44.22 16.61 -32.36
CA TRP A 25 -44.98 15.91 -31.33
C TRP A 25 -45.33 16.78 -30.12
N SER A 26 -44.80 18.00 -30.01
CA SER A 26 -45.24 18.95 -28.98
C SER A 26 -46.62 19.55 -29.27
N ASP A 27 -47.08 19.50 -30.53
CA ASP A 27 -48.43 19.92 -30.90
C ASP A 27 -49.48 18.93 -30.40
N LYS A 28 -50.49 19.43 -29.67
CA LYS A 28 -51.53 18.60 -29.05
C LYS A 28 -52.33 17.77 -30.05
N ALA A 29 -52.48 18.21 -31.30
CA ALA A 29 -53.21 17.46 -32.32
C ALA A 29 -52.36 16.30 -32.86
N ASN A 30 -51.06 16.53 -33.11
CA ASN A 30 -50.11 15.49 -33.52
C ASN A 30 -49.96 14.43 -32.43
N ALA A 31 -49.78 14.82 -31.17
CA ALA A 31 -49.69 13.89 -30.04
C ALA A 31 -50.96 13.03 -29.89
N ARG A 32 -52.15 13.60 -30.06
CA ARG A 32 -53.42 12.86 -30.04
C ARG A 32 -53.54 11.89 -31.22
N PHE A 33 -53.01 12.24 -32.38
CA PHE A 33 -52.98 11.38 -33.56
C PHE A 33 -52.07 10.16 -33.35
N ALA A 34 -50.85 10.35 -32.85
CA ALA A 34 -49.95 9.26 -32.50
C ALA A 34 -50.54 8.36 -31.41
N LEU A 35 -51.11 8.94 -30.35
CA LEU A 35 -51.72 8.16 -29.27
C LEU A 35 -52.88 7.30 -29.77
N PHE A 36 -53.70 7.82 -30.68
CA PHE A 36 -54.81 7.08 -31.26
C PHE A 36 -54.31 5.88 -32.08
N ASN A 37 -53.38 6.09 -33.01
CA ASN A 37 -52.84 5.00 -33.83
C ASN A 37 -52.05 3.98 -33.00
N TRP A 38 -51.28 4.43 -32.00
CA TRP A 38 -50.59 3.55 -31.05
C TRP A 38 -51.58 2.68 -30.26
N ARG A 39 -52.70 3.23 -29.78
CA ARG A 39 -53.75 2.44 -29.11
C ARG A 39 -54.39 1.41 -30.05
N VAL A 40 -54.67 1.78 -31.29
CA VAL A 40 -55.21 0.82 -32.28
C VAL A 40 -54.21 -0.31 -32.52
N GLU A 41 -52.91 -0.01 -32.59
CA GLU A 41 -51.87 -1.03 -32.76
C GLU A 41 -51.72 -1.93 -31.52
N GLN A 42 -51.77 -1.37 -30.31
CA GLN A 42 -51.80 -2.16 -29.07
C GLN A 42 -53.03 -3.07 -29.00
N ASN A 43 -54.21 -2.54 -29.34
CA ASN A 43 -55.45 -3.32 -29.40
C ASN A 43 -55.33 -4.46 -30.43
N ARG A 44 -54.74 -4.19 -31.61
CA ARG A 44 -54.49 -5.19 -32.64
C ARG A 44 -53.52 -6.28 -32.17
N ARG A 45 -52.41 -5.89 -31.51
CA ARG A 45 -51.47 -6.84 -30.91
C ARG A 45 -52.13 -7.71 -29.84
N ALA A 46 -53.08 -7.16 -29.07
CA ALA A 46 -53.79 -7.91 -28.03
C ALA A 46 -54.70 -9.02 -28.59
N ILE A 47 -55.23 -8.87 -29.81
CA ILE A 47 -56.07 -9.90 -30.46
C ILE A 47 -55.30 -10.75 -31.48
N ALA A 48 -54.02 -10.43 -31.75
CA ALA A 48 -53.20 -11.13 -32.73
C ALA A 48 -53.04 -12.62 -32.34
N GLY A 49 -53.53 -13.52 -33.19
CA GLY A 49 -53.51 -14.97 -32.97
C GLY A 49 -54.82 -15.59 -32.49
N TYR A 50 -55.88 -14.80 -32.27
CA TYR A 50 -57.22 -15.30 -31.89
C TYR A 50 -58.26 -14.94 -32.97
N ASN A 51 -59.03 -15.93 -33.46
CA ASN A 51 -60.16 -15.68 -34.36
C ASN A 51 -61.35 -15.12 -33.57
N SER A 52 -61.40 -13.79 -33.41
CA SER A 52 -62.42 -13.08 -32.64
C SER A 52 -63.25 -12.18 -33.54
N ILE A 53 -64.57 -12.11 -33.31
CA ILE A 53 -65.47 -11.19 -34.03
C ILE A 53 -65.04 -9.71 -33.90
N LEU A 54 -64.26 -9.40 -32.85
CA LEU A 54 -63.67 -8.09 -32.60
C LEU A 54 -62.70 -7.66 -33.73
N GLU A 55 -62.14 -8.61 -34.48
CA GLU A 55 -61.29 -8.34 -35.63
C GLU A 55 -62.03 -7.60 -36.75
N HIS A 56 -63.36 -7.64 -36.80
CA HIS A 56 -64.10 -6.88 -37.81
C HIS A 56 -64.51 -5.47 -37.33
N LEU A 57 -64.18 -5.11 -36.09
CA LEU A 57 -64.56 -3.82 -35.52
C LEU A 57 -63.55 -2.70 -35.87
N PRO A 58 -64.03 -1.48 -36.15
CA PRO A 58 -63.17 -0.34 -36.49
C PRO A 58 -62.09 -0.03 -35.45
N ALA A 59 -62.33 -0.29 -34.16
CA ALA A 59 -61.39 0.00 -33.09
C ALA A 59 -60.03 -0.74 -33.19
N TYR A 60 -59.93 -1.76 -34.04
CA TYR A 60 -58.73 -2.58 -34.24
C TYR A 60 -58.04 -2.34 -35.60
N TRP A 61 -58.75 -1.74 -36.57
CA TRP A 61 -58.28 -1.60 -37.95
C TRP A 61 -58.34 -0.18 -38.51
N MET A 62 -59.13 0.70 -37.91
CA MET A 62 -59.23 2.09 -38.34
C MET A 62 -58.02 2.87 -37.81
N THR A 63 -56.94 2.88 -38.58
CA THR A 63 -55.86 3.83 -38.41
C THR A 63 -56.26 5.17 -39.02
N ARG A 64 -55.91 6.27 -38.36
CA ARG A 64 -56.01 7.58 -39.01
C ARG A 64 -54.86 7.69 -39.99
N GLU A 65 -55.18 7.81 -41.27
CA GLU A 65 -54.20 8.04 -42.34
C GLU A 65 -54.05 9.53 -42.62
N LEU A 66 -52.90 9.89 -43.19
CA LEU A 66 -52.42 11.27 -43.30
C LEU A 66 -52.92 12.02 -44.55
N GLU A 67 -53.63 11.32 -45.44
CA GLU A 67 -54.04 11.86 -46.74
C GLU A 67 -55.56 11.95 -46.87
N GLY A 68 -56.07 13.11 -47.33
CA GLY A 68 -57.51 13.37 -47.49
C GLY A 68 -58.21 12.53 -48.58
N LYS A 69 -57.48 11.67 -49.29
CA LYS A 69 -57.97 10.89 -50.44
C LYS A 69 -58.99 9.81 -50.05
N TYR A 70 -58.91 9.29 -48.82
CA TYR A 70 -59.72 8.15 -48.36
C TYR A 70 -60.98 8.56 -47.57
N ILE A 71 -61.30 9.85 -47.52
CA ILE A 71 -62.47 10.36 -46.78
C ILE A 71 -63.69 10.33 -47.71
N PRO A 72 -64.77 9.59 -47.36
CA PRO A 72 -65.98 9.53 -48.18
C PRO A 72 -66.54 10.93 -48.42
N SER A 73 -67.01 11.19 -49.64
CA SER A 73 -67.39 12.52 -50.14
C SER A 73 -68.39 13.26 -49.24
N ARG A 74 -69.29 12.55 -48.55
CA ARG A 74 -70.28 13.10 -47.61
C ARG A 74 -69.70 13.69 -46.33
N TRP A 75 -68.45 13.33 -45.98
CA TRP A 75 -67.80 13.73 -44.72
C TRP A 75 -66.58 14.66 -44.94
N ARG A 76 -66.25 15.01 -46.19
CA ARG A 76 -65.12 15.91 -46.51
C ARG A 76 -65.24 17.29 -45.88
N MET A 77 -66.46 17.81 -45.75
CA MET A 77 -66.73 19.11 -45.13
C MET A 77 -66.25 19.23 -43.67
N PHE A 78 -66.06 18.10 -42.97
CA PHE A 78 -65.53 18.08 -41.60
C PHE A 78 -64.00 17.89 -41.53
N ALA A 79 -63.36 17.51 -42.64
CA ALA A 79 -61.93 17.24 -42.71
C ALA A 79 -61.11 18.41 -43.28
N GLU A 80 -61.73 19.32 -44.04
CA GLU A 80 -61.06 20.46 -44.66
C GLU A 80 -60.75 21.62 -43.67
N GLY A 81 -61.23 21.52 -42.42
CA GLY A 81 -60.88 22.46 -41.34
C GLY A 81 -59.52 22.18 -40.70
N GLY A 82 -58.41 22.48 -41.38
CA GLY A 82 -57.10 22.73 -40.73
C GLY A 82 -56.37 21.56 -40.01
N TYR A 83 -56.82 20.31 -40.09
CA TYR A 83 -56.20 19.17 -39.38
C TYR A 83 -55.09 18.45 -40.18
N LYS A 84 -54.13 19.17 -40.76
CA LYS A 84 -52.90 18.56 -41.31
C LYS A 84 -51.82 18.49 -40.22
N ILE A 85 -51.10 17.37 -40.12
CA ILE A 85 -49.99 17.21 -39.17
C ILE A 85 -48.98 18.33 -39.36
N ARG A 86 -48.62 19.02 -38.26
CA ARG A 86 -47.64 20.10 -38.29
C ARG A 86 -46.23 19.53 -38.27
N THR A 87 -45.44 19.87 -39.27
CA THR A 87 -44.02 19.52 -39.36
C THR A 87 -43.14 20.75 -39.15
N ARG A 88 -42.02 20.62 -38.42
CA ARG A 88 -41.00 21.67 -38.26
C ARG A 88 -39.72 21.32 -39.01
N SER A 89 -38.99 22.33 -39.49
CA SER A 89 -37.65 22.18 -40.04
C SER A 89 -36.62 22.01 -38.92
N ILE A 90 -35.63 21.15 -39.13
CA ILE A 90 -34.58 20.85 -38.14
C ILE A 90 -33.60 22.03 -38.06
N SER A 91 -33.41 22.59 -36.86
CA SER A 91 -32.35 23.58 -36.62
C SER A 91 -31.05 22.91 -36.14
N PRO A 92 -29.89 23.60 -36.22
CA PRO A 92 -28.64 23.09 -35.64
C PRO A 92 -28.70 22.86 -34.13
N GLU A 93 -29.47 23.68 -33.40
CA GLU A 93 -29.68 23.53 -31.96
C GLU A 93 -30.48 22.26 -31.63
N ASP A 94 -31.53 21.98 -32.41
CA ASP A 94 -32.33 20.76 -32.26
C ASP A 94 -31.50 19.51 -32.55
N SER A 95 -30.58 19.57 -33.53
CA SER A 95 -29.65 18.47 -33.83
C SER A 95 -28.73 18.14 -32.65
N ALA A 96 -28.27 19.16 -31.92
CA ALA A 96 -27.46 18.96 -30.72
C ALA A 96 -28.27 18.35 -29.55
N VAL A 97 -29.54 18.73 -29.41
CA VAL A 97 -30.45 18.14 -28.40
C VAL A 97 -30.73 16.67 -28.70
N ILE A 98 -30.98 16.33 -29.97
CA ILE A 98 -31.15 14.93 -30.41
C ILE A 98 -29.89 14.12 -30.10
N THR A 99 -28.72 14.63 -30.46
CA THR A 99 -27.44 13.93 -30.22
C THR A 99 -27.20 13.66 -28.73
N ARG A 100 -27.51 14.63 -27.85
CA ARG A 100 -27.43 14.45 -26.39
C ARG A 100 -28.41 13.41 -25.84
N ARG A 101 -29.59 13.26 -26.43
CA ARG A 101 -30.60 12.27 -25.98
C ARG A 101 -30.18 10.83 -26.28
N PHE A 102 -29.45 10.62 -27.38
CA PHE A 102 -29.05 9.29 -27.84
C PHE A 102 -27.59 8.90 -27.50
N THR A 103 -26.79 9.83 -26.94
CA THR A 103 -25.38 9.57 -26.62
C THR A 103 -25.11 9.71 -25.12
N ASP A 104 -24.71 8.61 -24.48
CA ASP A 104 -24.27 8.61 -23.07
C ASP A 104 -22.77 8.97 -22.98
N TYR A 105 -22.51 10.28 -22.93
CA TYR A 105 -21.15 10.82 -22.84
C TYR A 105 -20.39 10.36 -21.59
N GLY A 106 -21.10 10.03 -20.50
CA GLY A 106 -20.48 9.55 -19.26
C GLY A 106 -19.84 8.18 -19.45
N LYS A 107 -20.58 7.24 -20.07
CA LYS A 107 -20.06 5.90 -20.39
C LYS A 107 -18.94 5.92 -21.42
N MET A 108 -19.01 6.82 -22.40
CA MET A 108 -17.92 6.99 -23.37
C MET A 108 -16.62 7.43 -22.69
N ALA A 109 -16.69 8.40 -21.79
CA ALA A 109 -15.53 8.87 -21.04
C ALA A 109 -14.95 7.80 -20.11
N GLU A 110 -15.80 6.98 -19.47
CA GLU A 110 -15.34 5.86 -18.64
C GLU A 110 -14.61 4.80 -19.47
N ASN A 111 -15.15 4.44 -20.64
CA ASN A 111 -14.50 3.50 -21.55
C ASN A 111 -13.16 4.04 -22.07
N GLN A 112 -13.06 5.35 -22.31
CA GLN A 112 -11.79 6.00 -22.66
C GLN A 112 -10.75 5.82 -21.55
N LYS A 113 -11.12 6.11 -20.29
CA LYS A 113 -10.23 5.91 -19.12
C LYS A 113 -9.79 4.46 -18.94
N ARG A 114 -10.70 3.50 -19.14
CA ARG A 114 -10.36 2.07 -19.06
C ARG A 114 -9.37 1.66 -20.15
N LYS A 115 -9.50 2.20 -21.38
CA LYS A 115 -8.52 1.98 -22.46
C LYS A 115 -7.16 2.57 -22.12
N GLU A 116 -7.13 3.77 -21.54
CA GLU A 116 -5.89 4.44 -21.11
C GLU A 116 -5.15 3.65 -20.01
N GLN A 117 -5.90 3.00 -19.10
CA GLN A 117 -5.32 2.21 -18.00
C GLN A 117 -4.89 0.78 -18.39
N ALA A 118 -5.20 0.33 -19.61
CA ALA A 118 -4.95 -1.05 -20.02
C ALA A 118 -3.47 -1.42 -20.01
N GLY A 119 -2.57 -0.51 -20.44
CA GLY A 119 -1.12 -0.75 -20.42
C GLY A 119 -0.55 -0.90 -19.01
N ALA A 120 -0.92 0.00 -18.09
CA ALA A 120 -0.48 -0.08 -16.70
C ALA A 120 -0.96 -1.36 -15.99
N MET A 121 -2.15 -1.84 -16.32
CA MET A 121 -2.65 -3.12 -15.80
C MET A 121 -1.93 -4.32 -16.43
N TYR A 122 -1.60 -4.27 -17.72
CA TYR A 122 -0.82 -5.29 -18.40
C TYR A 122 0.55 -5.47 -17.73
N ASP A 123 1.30 -4.39 -17.51
CA ASP A 123 2.62 -4.42 -16.86
C ASP A 123 2.56 -4.95 -15.42
N LYS A 124 1.45 -4.72 -14.71
CA LYS A 124 1.26 -5.20 -13.34
C LYS A 124 0.99 -6.70 -13.26
N TYR A 125 0.23 -7.26 -14.19
CA TYR A 125 -0.23 -8.66 -14.12
C TYR A 125 0.63 -9.62 -14.95
N VAL A 126 1.17 -9.17 -16.08
CA VAL A 126 1.94 -10.02 -16.99
C VAL A 126 3.41 -10.02 -16.56
N ARG A 127 3.80 -11.09 -15.85
CA ARG A 127 5.17 -11.25 -15.34
C ARG A 127 6.22 -11.48 -16.42
N PHE A 128 5.82 -12.07 -17.56
CA PHE A 128 6.68 -12.40 -18.69
C PHE A 128 5.96 -12.00 -19.99
N PRO A 129 6.10 -10.75 -20.44
CA PRO A 129 5.47 -10.31 -21.68
C PRO A 129 6.09 -11.02 -22.88
N TYR A 130 5.26 -11.37 -23.87
CA TYR A 130 5.75 -11.85 -25.16
C TYR A 130 6.38 -10.67 -25.91
N GLU A 131 7.70 -10.65 -25.98
CA GLU A 131 8.44 -9.68 -26.80
C GLU A 131 8.37 -10.10 -28.28
N PRO A 132 8.08 -9.17 -29.21
CA PRO A 132 8.06 -9.49 -30.62
C PRO A 132 9.46 -9.93 -31.08
N ALA A 133 9.54 -11.06 -31.78
CA ALA A 133 10.79 -11.56 -32.35
C ALA A 133 11.40 -10.52 -33.30
N ARG A 134 12.64 -10.09 -33.01
CA ARG A 134 13.40 -9.17 -33.85
C ARG A 134 14.34 -9.96 -34.77
N LEU A 135 14.30 -9.64 -36.06
CA LEU A 135 15.22 -10.17 -37.05
C LEU A 135 16.45 -9.25 -37.10
N ASP A 136 17.63 -9.77 -36.79
CA ASP A 136 18.87 -8.97 -36.81
C ASP A 136 19.55 -9.05 -38.18
N THR A 137 19.91 -10.26 -38.65
CA THR A 137 20.54 -10.44 -39.96
C THR A 137 20.22 -11.81 -40.56
N VAL A 138 20.01 -11.84 -41.89
CA VAL A 138 19.83 -13.08 -42.66
C VAL A 138 21.02 -13.28 -43.57
N ILE A 139 21.76 -14.36 -43.34
CA ILE A 139 22.87 -14.75 -44.22
C ILE A 139 22.44 -15.96 -45.02
N ARG A 140 22.63 -15.87 -46.33
CA ARG A 140 22.35 -16.96 -47.25
C ARG A 140 23.65 -17.67 -47.59
N GLU A 141 23.86 -18.84 -47.01
CA GLU A 141 25.05 -19.65 -47.20
C GLU A 141 24.67 -20.88 -48.05
N GLY A 142 24.73 -20.72 -49.37
CA GLY A 142 24.30 -21.74 -50.33
C GLY A 142 22.82 -22.11 -50.19
N ASN A 143 22.54 -23.35 -49.78
CA ASN A 143 21.19 -23.87 -49.51
C ASN A 143 20.74 -23.70 -48.05
N LYS A 144 21.53 -23.05 -47.19
CA LYS A 144 21.19 -22.80 -45.78
C LYS A 144 20.84 -21.34 -45.56
N PHE A 145 19.85 -21.10 -44.70
CA PHE A 145 19.57 -19.78 -44.14
C PHE A 145 20.06 -19.77 -42.69
N VAL A 146 20.98 -18.87 -42.38
CA VAL A 146 21.50 -18.67 -41.03
C VAL A 146 20.94 -17.36 -40.48
N TYR A 147 20.28 -17.45 -39.32
CA TYR A 147 19.65 -16.33 -38.63
C TYR A 147 20.35 -16.10 -37.30
N TYR A 148 20.93 -14.92 -37.12
CA TYR A 148 21.42 -14.49 -35.82
C TYR A 148 20.31 -13.73 -35.09
N TYR A 149 20.10 -14.07 -33.82
CA TYR A 149 19.12 -13.44 -32.94
C TYR A 149 19.84 -12.92 -31.70
N LYS A 150 19.68 -11.62 -31.42
CA LYS A 150 20.17 -10.98 -30.21
C LYS A 150 19.00 -10.35 -29.47
N GLN A 151 18.83 -10.72 -28.20
CA GLN A 151 17.84 -10.15 -27.29
C GLN A 151 18.53 -9.72 -26.01
N GLU A 152 18.34 -8.45 -25.65
CA GLU A 152 18.79 -7.90 -24.38
C GLU A 152 17.62 -7.95 -23.39
N LEU A 153 17.84 -8.56 -22.23
CA LEU A 153 16.84 -8.68 -21.17
C LEU A 153 17.37 -7.98 -19.91
N PRO A 154 16.56 -7.16 -19.22
CA PRO A 154 16.98 -6.52 -17.98
C PRO A 154 17.16 -7.58 -16.89
N ALA A 155 18.32 -7.60 -16.25
CA ALA A 155 18.57 -8.42 -15.08
C ALA A 155 17.83 -7.84 -13.86
N THR A 156 16.63 -8.36 -13.60
CA THR A 156 15.78 -8.00 -12.46
C THR A 156 15.81 -9.07 -11.36
N GLU A 157 15.07 -8.86 -10.28
CA GLU A 157 14.93 -9.80 -9.16
C GLU A 157 14.40 -11.18 -9.60
N ASN A 158 13.60 -11.21 -10.68
CA ASN A 158 12.92 -12.42 -11.17
C ASN A 158 13.69 -13.14 -12.29
N THR A 159 14.73 -12.56 -12.85
CA THR A 159 15.54 -13.17 -13.92
C THR A 159 16.75 -13.87 -13.30
N LYS A 160 16.53 -14.96 -12.57
CA LYS A 160 17.61 -15.85 -12.11
C LYS A 160 17.97 -16.89 -13.18
N ARG A 161 16.97 -17.32 -13.94
CA ARG A 161 17.03 -18.34 -14.97
C ARG A 161 16.23 -17.85 -16.19
N ILE A 162 16.75 -18.06 -17.39
CA ILE A 162 16.07 -17.78 -18.65
C ILE A 162 16.01 -19.08 -19.42
N ASP A 163 14.80 -19.53 -19.75
CA ASP A 163 14.57 -20.71 -20.57
C ASP A 163 14.23 -20.24 -21.99
N LEU A 164 15.08 -20.57 -22.96
CA LEU A 164 14.92 -20.22 -24.37
C LEU A 164 14.42 -21.44 -25.13
N THR A 165 13.24 -21.32 -25.73
CA THR A 165 12.69 -22.32 -26.66
C THR A 165 12.41 -21.63 -27.98
N LEU A 166 12.78 -22.28 -29.08
CA LEU A 166 12.60 -21.76 -30.43
C LEU A 166 11.53 -22.58 -31.14
N ASP A 167 10.39 -21.95 -31.38
CA ASP A 167 9.30 -22.49 -32.17
C ASP A 167 9.22 -21.77 -33.52
N GLY A 168 8.91 -22.51 -34.58
CA GLY A 168 8.86 -21.95 -35.92
C GLY A 168 7.73 -22.52 -36.77
N LEU A 169 7.26 -21.72 -37.72
CA LEU A 169 6.21 -22.08 -38.67
C LEU A 169 6.64 -21.67 -40.07
N ILE A 170 6.56 -22.59 -41.03
CA ILE A 170 6.73 -22.30 -42.44
C ILE A 170 5.35 -21.95 -43.02
N LEU A 171 5.25 -20.78 -43.64
CA LEU A 171 4.07 -20.36 -44.38
C LEU A 171 4.39 -20.36 -45.88
N SER A 172 3.77 -21.27 -46.63
CA SER A 172 3.92 -21.33 -48.09
C SER A 172 3.05 -20.27 -48.77
N LYS A 173 3.32 -19.98 -50.05
CA LYS A 173 2.51 -19.04 -50.85
C LYS A 173 1.04 -19.45 -50.96
N ASP A 174 0.77 -20.74 -50.86
CA ASP A 174 -0.59 -21.32 -50.91
C ASP A 174 -1.27 -21.32 -49.53
N GLU A 175 -0.77 -20.52 -48.59
CA GLU A 175 -1.23 -20.40 -47.20
C GLU A 175 -1.13 -21.69 -46.35
N THR A 176 -0.48 -22.74 -46.87
CA THR A 176 -0.23 -23.97 -46.11
C THR A 176 0.76 -23.68 -44.97
N ARG A 177 0.36 -24.06 -43.76
CA ARG A 177 1.11 -23.85 -42.52
C ARG A 177 1.77 -25.16 -42.09
N THR A 178 3.08 -25.22 -42.16
CA THR A 178 3.86 -26.40 -41.73
C THR A 178 4.65 -26.04 -40.48
N PRO A 179 4.35 -26.63 -39.31
CA PRO A 179 5.14 -26.41 -38.10
C PRO A 179 6.54 -26.98 -38.27
N LEU A 180 7.55 -26.23 -37.83
CA LEU A 180 8.90 -26.76 -37.66
C LEU A 180 8.90 -27.69 -36.44
N PRO A 181 9.79 -28.70 -36.40
CA PRO A 181 9.96 -29.51 -35.20
C PRO A 181 10.32 -28.60 -34.02
N PRO A 182 9.71 -28.82 -32.83
CA PRO A 182 9.99 -28.02 -31.65
C PRO A 182 11.48 -28.15 -31.31
N SER A 183 12.14 -27.03 -31.05
CA SER A 183 13.52 -27.07 -30.56
C SER A 183 13.55 -27.52 -29.10
N ASP A 184 14.69 -28.07 -28.68
CA ASP A 184 14.92 -28.28 -27.25
C ASP A 184 15.00 -26.93 -26.51
N THR A 185 14.74 -26.95 -25.21
CA THR A 185 14.79 -25.73 -24.37
C THR A 185 16.20 -25.55 -23.81
N ILE A 186 16.84 -24.43 -24.14
CA ILE A 186 18.14 -24.06 -23.59
C ILE A 186 17.94 -23.20 -22.34
N THR A 187 18.51 -23.64 -21.22
CA THR A 187 18.47 -22.88 -19.96
C THR A 187 19.75 -22.07 -19.76
N TYR A 188 19.59 -20.76 -19.61
CA TYR A 188 20.65 -19.84 -19.21
C TYR A 188 20.51 -19.47 -17.72
N PHE A 189 21.61 -19.55 -16.99
CA PHE A 189 21.70 -19.06 -15.62
C PHE A 189 22.38 -17.69 -15.63
N ILE A 190 21.73 -16.69 -15.02
CA ILE A 190 22.33 -15.36 -14.92
C ILE A 190 23.32 -15.39 -13.76
N SER A 191 24.61 -15.43 -14.11
CA SER A 191 25.71 -15.33 -13.17
C SER A 191 25.55 -14.04 -12.34
N SER A 192 25.73 -14.17 -11.04
CA SER A 192 25.56 -13.08 -10.10
C SER A 192 26.65 -13.14 -9.04
N MET A 193 27.08 -11.96 -8.59
CA MET A 193 28.09 -11.84 -7.54
C MET A 193 27.58 -12.29 -6.17
N VAL A 194 26.28 -12.60 -6.05
CA VAL A 194 25.63 -13.16 -4.84
C VAL A 194 26.30 -14.43 -4.30
N GLN A 195 26.90 -15.25 -5.17
CA GLN A 195 27.59 -16.46 -4.72
C GLN A 195 28.83 -16.15 -3.87
N PHE A 196 29.46 -14.99 -4.09
CA PHE A 196 30.65 -14.56 -3.38
C PHE A 196 30.34 -13.90 -2.04
N LEU A 197 29.06 -13.77 -1.64
CA LEU A 197 28.71 -13.13 -0.37
C LEU A 197 29.31 -13.86 0.82
N ASP A 198 29.88 -13.07 1.73
CA ASP A 198 30.28 -13.55 3.05
C ASP A 198 29.03 -13.72 3.92
N ARG A 199 28.68 -14.98 4.21
CA ARG A 199 27.51 -15.36 5.02
C ARG A 199 27.84 -15.52 6.50
N THR A 200 29.06 -15.18 6.92
CA THR A 200 29.43 -15.29 8.33
C THR A 200 28.59 -14.34 9.18
N PRO A 201 27.93 -14.83 10.26
CA PRO A 201 27.09 -14.00 11.09
C PRO A 201 27.95 -12.96 11.82
N ARG A 202 27.52 -11.69 11.76
CA ARG A 202 28.16 -10.60 12.49
C ARG A 202 27.49 -10.39 13.83
N TYR A 203 28.27 -9.89 14.78
CA TYR A 203 27.82 -9.60 16.13
C TYR A 203 28.09 -8.15 16.48
N LYS A 204 27.09 -7.49 17.08
CA LYS A 204 27.21 -6.17 17.71
C LYS A 204 27.23 -6.34 19.22
N LYS A 205 28.05 -5.53 19.89
CA LYS A 205 28.03 -5.45 21.36
C LYS A 205 26.75 -4.75 21.78
N LYS A 206 25.84 -5.49 22.43
CA LYS A 206 24.67 -4.90 23.07
C LYS A 206 24.94 -4.77 24.56
N ILE A 207 24.80 -3.56 25.07
CA ILE A 207 24.84 -3.28 26.49
C ILE A 207 23.46 -3.65 27.03
N VAL A 208 23.40 -4.71 27.82
CA VAL A 208 22.17 -5.11 28.51
C VAL A 208 22.32 -4.67 29.96
N THR A 209 21.41 -3.83 30.43
CA THR A 209 21.35 -3.39 31.82
C THR A 209 20.48 -4.33 32.63
N ARG A 210 20.85 -4.54 33.89
CA ARG A 210 20.10 -5.37 34.83
C ARG A 210 18.75 -4.76 35.15
N LYS A 211 18.71 -3.45 35.35
CA LYS A 211 17.49 -2.70 35.71
C LYS A 211 16.77 -2.19 34.48
N ASP A 212 15.45 -2.18 34.56
CA ASP A 212 14.56 -1.64 33.54
C ASP A 212 13.33 -1.00 34.21
N GLU A 213 12.64 -0.12 33.49
CA GLU A 213 11.47 0.61 33.99
C GLU A 213 10.34 0.62 32.98
N VAL A 214 9.13 0.26 33.42
CA VAL A 214 7.94 0.28 32.58
C VAL A 214 6.89 1.16 33.25
N SER A 215 6.37 2.16 32.54
CA SER A 215 5.27 3.01 33.02
C SER A 215 3.94 2.59 32.40
N LEU A 216 2.91 2.47 33.24
CA LEU A 216 1.52 2.22 32.86
C LEU A 216 0.61 3.20 33.60
N ARG A 217 -0.32 3.84 32.90
CA ARG A 217 -1.30 4.72 33.55
C ARG A 217 -2.69 4.10 33.53
N ALA A 218 -3.37 4.14 34.67
CA ALA A 218 -4.75 3.73 34.84
C ALA A 218 -5.62 4.93 35.19
N TYR A 219 -6.74 5.11 34.49
CA TYR A 219 -7.65 6.23 34.69
C TYR A 219 -8.77 5.86 35.65
N VAL A 220 -8.52 6.04 36.95
CA VAL A 220 -9.45 5.62 38.00
C VAL A 220 -10.47 6.72 38.30
N ALA A 221 -11.75 6.39 38.11
CA ALA A 221 -12.88 7.23 38.45
C ALA A 221 -13.21 7.14 39.95
N TYR A 222 -13.35 8.29 40.60
CA TYR A 222 -13.78 8.42 41.98
C TYR A 222 -15.03 9.31 42.05
N LYS A 223 -15.89 9.08 43.05
CA LYS A 223 -16.97 10.02 43.37
C LYS A 223 -16.37 11.35 43.85
N THR A 224 -17.07 12.44 43.58
CA THR A 224 -16.65 13.80 43.98
C THR A 224 -16.37 13.87 45.47
N GLY A 225 -15.20 14.41 45.85
CA GLY A 225 -14.78 14.53 47.25
C GLY A 225 -14.48 13.21 47.98
N SER A 226 -14.51 12.07 47.27
CA SER A 226 -14.25 10.76 47.86
C SER A 226 -12.88 10.21 47.46
N THR A 227 -12.30 9.42 48.37
CA THR A 227 -11.09 8.62 48.20
C THR A 227 -11.40 7.13 48.05
N GLU A 228 -12.65 6.72 48.25
CA GLU A 228 -13.07 5.32 48.22
C GLU A 228 -13.01 4.76 46.79
N PHE A 229 -12.27 3.68 46.62
CA PHE A 229 -12.22 2.95 45.36
C PHE A 229 -13.39 1.96 45.26
N ARG A 230 -14.11 1.99 44.14
CA ARG A 230 -15.16 1.01 43.81
C ARG A 230 -15.00 0.55 42.37
N GLU A 231 -15.12 -0.76 42.15
CA GLU A 231 -14.96 -1.38 40.83
C GLU A 231 -16.04 -0.96 39.85
N GLU A 232 -17.26 -0.75 40.34
CA GLU A 232 -18.45 -0.44 39.56
C GLU A 232 -18.51 1.03 39.11
N THR A 233 -17.60 1.87 39.63
CA THR A 233 -17.57 3.29 39.28
C THR A 233 -16.86 3.50 37.95
N GLY A 234 -17.60 3.94 36.93
CA GLY A 234 -17.06 4.22 35.60
C GLY A 234 -16.45 2.97 34.95
N ASN A 235 -15.19 3.07 34.49
CA ASN A 235 -14.47 1.97 33.85
C ASN A 235 -13.37 1.36 34.74
N ASN A 236 -13.47 1.53 36.06
CA ASN A 236 -12.43 1.15 37.01
C ASN A 236 -12.02 -0.32 36.89
N ARG A 237 -12.98 -1.23 36.72
CA ARG A 237 -12.68 -2.66 36.55
C ARG A 237 -11.72 -2.93 35.39
N SER A 238 -11.99 -2.37 34.21
CA SER A 238 -11.13 -2.55 33.03
C SER A 238 -9.76 -1.92 33.22
N GLU A 239 -9.69 -0.73 33.84
CA GLU A 239 -8.42 -0.05 34.11
C GLU A 239 -7.53 -0.85 35.05
N ILE A 240 -8.10 -1.48 36.08
CA ILE A 240 -7.36 -2.36 36.99
C ILE A 240 -6.99 -3.69 36.31
N ASP A 241 -7.86 -4.26 35.48
CA ASP A 241 -7.55 -5.48 34.72
C ASP A 241 -6.35 -5.28 33.78
N LYS A 242 -6.18 -4.08 33.21
CA LYS A 242 -4.98 -3.72 32.42
C LYS A 242 -3.71 -3.81 33.26
N VAL A 243 -3.73 -3.32 34.49
CA VAL A 243 -2.58 -3.38 35.42
C VAL A 243 -2.22 -4.83 35.72
N PHE A 244 -3.20 -5.67 36.05
CA PHE A 244 -2.95 -7.10 36.29
C PHE A 244 -2.48 -7.85 35.04
N LYS A 245 -2.97 -7.47 33.85
CA LYS A 245 -2.47 -8.02 32.59
C LYS A 245 -1.00 -7.67 32.38
N ALA A 246 -0.59 -6.43 32.67
CA ALA A 246 0.80 -6.01 32.58
C ALA A 246 1.70 -6.81 33.53
N ILE A 247 1.30 -6.96 34.80
CA ILE A 247 2.02 -7.79 35.79
C ILE A 247 2.17 -9.23 35.31
N ARG A 248 1.08 -9.85 34.82
CA ARG A 248 1.12 -11.21 34.27
C ARG A 248 2.04 -11.32 33.06
N SER A 249 2.05 -10.34 32.16
CA SER A 249 2.95 -10.37 31.00
C SER A 249 4.42 -10.27 31.40
N ILE A 250 4.76 -9.46 32.40
CA ILE A 250 6.13 -9.32 32.92
C ILE A 250 6.58 -10.64 33.57
N ASN A 251 5.71 -11.27 34.36
CA ASN A 251 6.03 -12.56 34.99
C ASN A 251 6.08 -13.72 33.98
N TYR A 252 5.22 -13.72 32.95
CA TYR A 252 5.13 -14.79 31.96
C TYR A 252 6.36 -14.87 31.04
N THR A 253 6.95 -13.72 30.67
CA THR A 253 8.18 -13.73 29.86
C THR A 253 9.34 -14.38 30.60
N GLY A 254 9.30 -14.41 31.94
CA GLY A 254 10.33 -15.02 32.79
C GLY A 254 11.68 -14.29 32.78
N GLU A 255 11.80 -13.24 31.97
CA GLU A 255 13.02 -12.45 31.75
C GLU A 255 13.27 -11.45 32.89
N PHE A 256 12.19 -10.93 33.49
CA PHE A 256 12.24 -9.87 34.49
C PHE A 256 11.50 -10.27 35.76
N LEU A 257 12.00 -9.77 36.90
CA LEU A 257 11.35 -9.78 38.21
C LEU A 257 10.96 -8.35 38.57
N ILE A 258 9.80 -8.21 39.21
CA ILE A 258 9.29 -6.91 39.68
C ILE A 258 9.88 -6.63 41.06
N ASP A 259 10.67 -5.55 41.19
CA ASP A 259 11.24 -5.13 42.48
C ASP A 259 10.22 -4.32 43.28
N SER A 260 9.64 -3.31 42.63
CA SER A 260 8.64 -2.45 43.25
C SER A 260 7.79 -1.77 42.19
N VAL A 261 6.58 -1.41 42.58
CA VAL A 261 5.63 -0.66 41.75
C VAL A 261 5.30 0.64 42.45
N LEU A 262 5.78 1.76 41.92
CA LEU A 262 5.44 3.08 42.42
C LEU A 262 4.07 3.48 41.87
N MET A 263 3.10 3.66 42.76
CA MET A 263 1.74 4.06 42.43
C MET A 263 1.54 5.54 42.72
N THR A 264 1.71 6.40 41.73
CA THR A 264 1.54 7.85 41.90
C THR A 264 0.12 8.27 41.55
N ALA A 265 -0.68 8.61 42.56
CA ALA A 265 -2.01 9.17 42.35
C ALA A 265 -1.94 10.67 42.06
N THR A 266 -2.76 11.09 41.10
CA THR A 266 -2.87 12.48 40.64
C THR A 266 -4.33 12.95 40.69
N SER A 267 -4.50 14.24 40.86
CA SER A 267 -5.78 14.95 40.89
C SER A 267 -5.82 15.99 39.78
N SER A 268 -7.02 16.29 39.29
CA SER A 268 -7.25 17.46 38.46
C SER A 268 -7.14 18.73 39.31
N PRO A 269 -6.70 19.87 38.74
CA PRO A 269 -6.69 21.16 39.41
C PRO A 269 -8.11 21.73 39.46
N GLU A 270 -8.91 21.21 40.39
CA GLU A 270 -10.25 21.72 40.66
C GLU A 270 -10.41 21.98 42.15
N GLY A 271 -10.58 23.25 42.52
CA GLY A 271 -10.73 23.63 43.92
C GLY A 271 -9.37 23.79 44.59
N ASP A 272 -9.36 23.76 45.92
CA ASP A 272 -8.15 24.06 46.70
C ASP A 272 -7.04 23.01 46.48
N ALA A 273 -5.83 23.47 46.16
CA ALA A 273 -4.68 22.61 45.90
C ALA A 273 -4.32 21.71 47.10
N GLY A 274 -4.50 22.20 48.33
CA GLY A 274 -4.31 21.41 49.56
C GLY A 274 -5.30 20.26 49.66
N MET A 275 -6.57 20.52 49.35
CA MET A 275 -7.61 19.49 49.26
C MET A 275 -7.29 18.47 48.15
N ASN A 276 -6.85 18.92 46.97
CA ASN A 276 -6.48 18.04 45.86
C ASN A 276 -5.29 17.13 46.19
N LEU A 277 -4.33 17.64 46.96
CA LEU A 277 -3.22 16.87 47.50
C LEU A 277 -3.71 15.80 48.48
N PHE A 278 -4.57 16.17 49.43
CA PHE A 278 -5.16 15.24 50.39
C PHE A 278 -5.95 14.12 49.70
N LEU A 279 -6.77 14.47 48.72
CA LEU A 279 -7.54 13.51 47.92
C LEU A 279 -6.63 12.55 47.15
N SER A 280 -5.56 13.05 46.52
CA SER A 280 -4.61 12.19 45.80
C SER A 280 -3.93 11.20 46.73
N ARG A 281 -3.53 11.63 47.93
CA ARG A 281 -2.93 10.76 48.96
C ARG A 281 -3.90 9.67 49.40
N GLY A 282 -5.12 10.06 49.78
CA GLY A 282 -6.14 9.10 50.20
C GLY A 282 -6.47 8.07 49.12
N ARG A 283 -6.59 8.51 47.86
CA ARG A 283 -6.83 7.61 46.71
C ARG A 283 -5.69 6.62 46.48
N ALA A 284 -4.43 7.04 46.59
CA ALA A 284 -3.29 6.12 46.48
C ALA A 284 -3.33 5.03 47.57
N THR A 285 -3.64 5.43 48.80
CA THR A 285 -3.71 4.50 49.95
C THR A 285 -4.89 3.54 49.83
N GLU A 286 -6.09 4.03 49.49
CA GLU A 286 -7.27 3.19 49.33
C GLU A 286 -7.15 2.23 48.14
N LEU A 287 -6.56 2.68 47.03
CA LEU A 287 -6.31 1.81 45.90
C LEU A 287 -5.33 0.68 46.25
N LYS A 288 -4.26 0.97 47.01
CA LYS A 288 -3.33 -0.06 47.50
C LYS A 288 -4.06 -1.10 48.36
N LYS A 289 -4.89 -0.67 49.31
CA LYS A 289 -5.69 -1.58 50.16
C LYS A 289 -6.59 -2.47 49.33
N TYR A 290 -7.23 -1.91 48.31
CA TYR A 290 -8.09 -2.66 47.42
C TYR A 290 -7.30 -3.68 46.57
N LEU A 291 -6.14 -3.31 46.02
CA LEU A 291 -5.28 -4.24 45.28
C LEU A 291 -4.82 -5.42 46.15
N ALA A 292 -4.52 -5.17 47.42
CA ALA A 292 -4.15 -6.22 48.37
C ALA A 292 -5.31 -7.19 48.67
N ARG A 293 -6.57 -6.71 48.66
CA ARG A 293 -7.76 -7.56 48.84
C ARG A 293 -8.13 -8.37 47.60
N ARG A 294 -7.85 -7.83 46.42
CA ARG A 294 -8.22 -8.44 45.14
C ARG A 294 -7.24 -9.53 44.68
N THR A 295 -6.07 -9.60 45.29
CA THR A 295 -5.04 -10.60 44.99
C THR A 295 -5.00 -11.67 46.08
N GLU A 296 -4.61 -12.88 45.68
CA GLU A 296 -4.39 -13.99 46.63
C GLU A 296 -3.10 -13.79 47.45
N ASP A 297 -2.19 -12.91 46.99
CA ASP A 297 -0.91 -12.57 47.60
C ASP A 297 -0.91 -11.15 48.17
N ALA A 298 -1.64 -10.96 49.27
CA ALA A 298 -1.77 -9.67 49.94
C ALA A 298 -0.43 -9.16 50.50
N GLU A 299 0.47 -10.05 50.95
CA GLU A 299 1.80 -9.70 51.46
C GLU A 299 2.75 -9.24 50.35
N GLY A 300 2.69 -9.88 49.18
CA GLY A 300 3.42 -9.45 47.98
C GLY A 300 2.96 -8.07 47.51
N VAL A 301 1.66 -7.78 47.53
CA VAL A 301 1.14 -6.45 47.18
C VAL A 301 1.63 -5.38 48.17
N ASP A 302 1.65 -5.67 49.47
CA ASP A 302 2.09 -4.69 50.45
C ASP A 302 3.58 -4.34 50.31
N THR A 303 4.40 -5.33 49.98
CA THR A 303 5.86 -5.21 49.83
C THR A 303 6.25 -4.52 48.52
N ILE A 304 5.56 -4.85 47.42
CA ILE A 304 5.92 -4.39 46.07
C ILE A 304 5.31 -3.02 45.78
N PHE A 305 4.04 -2.78 46.13
CA PHE A 305 3.36 -1.54 45.77
C PHE A 305 3.62 -0.42 46.77
N ARG A 306 4.20 0.68 46.29
CA ARG A 306 4.52 1.88 47.07
C ARG A 306 3.57 3.00 46.69
N PRO A 307 2.66 3.43 47.59
CA PRO A 307 1.73 4.50 47.31
C PRO A 307 2.48 5.84 47.35
N ALA A 308 2.32 6.63 46.29
CA ALA A 308 2.83 7.97 46.16
C ALA A 308 1.72 8.91 45.66
N TRP A 309 1.90 10.21 45.86
CA TRP A 309 0.91 11.21 45.48
C TRP A 309 1.59 12.50 45.08
N ARG A 310 1.03 13.16 44.07
CA ARG A 310 1.55 14.44 43.56
C ARG A 310 0.58 15.61 43.74
N GLY A 311 -0.69 15.34 44.03
CA GLY A 311 -1.74 16.35 43.95
C GLY A 311 -2.04 16.68 42.50
N GLU A 312 -1.94 17.95 42.13
CA GLU A 312 -2.29 18.44 40.79
C GLU A 312 -1.16 18.21 39.77
N ASP A 313 -1.47 17.45 38.71
CA ASP A 313 -0.50 17.10 37.65
C ASP A 313 -0.44 18.16 36.54
N TRP A 314 0.14 19.31 36.88
CA TRP A 314 0.25 20.48 35.98
C TRP A 314 1.13 20.23 34.77
N GLU A 315 2.20 19.43 34.91
CA GLU A 315 3.10 19.09 33.81
C GLU A 315 2.36 18.31 32.72
N ARG A 316 1.53 17.34 33.12
CA ARG A 316 0.69 16.60 32.18
C ARG A 316 -0.39 17.46 31.56
N LEU A 317 -1.05 18.31 32.35
CA LEU A 317 -2.06 19.23 31.82
C LEU A 317 -1.46 20.11 30.71
N ARG A 318 -0.25 20.64 30.94
CA ARG A 318 0.50 21.39 29.92
C ARG A 318 0.73 20.56 28.66
N GLY A 319 1.15 19.30 28.80
CA GLY A 319 1.34 18.39 27.66
C GLY A 319 0.05 18.08 26.88
N LEU A 320 -1.08 17.96 27.58
CA LEU A 320 -2.40 17.74 26.96
C LEU A 320 -2.90 18.99 26.22
N VAL A 321 -2.73 20.17 26.83
CA VAL A 321 -3.10 21.46 26.22
C VAL A 321 -2.21 21.78 25.02
N ALA A 322 -0.90 21.48 25.09
CA ALA A 322 0.02 21.71 23.97
C ALA A 322 -0.34 20.89 22.72
N LYS A 323 -0.93 19.70 22.90
CA LYS A 323 -1.38 18.82 21.81
C LYS A 323 -2.80 19.10 21.34
N ASP A 324 -3.54 20.00 21.98
CA ASP A 324 -4.93 20.28 21.63
C ASP A 324 -5.01 21.52 20.72
N ASP A 325 -5.11 21.30 19.41
CA ASP A 325 -5.25 22.36 18.41
C ASP A 325 -6.63 23.04 18.42
N THR A 326 -7.57 22.56 19.23
CA THR A 326 -8.93 23.12 19.29
C THR A 326 -9.06 24.31 20.25
N LEU A 327 -8.05 24.58 21.07
CA LEU A 327 -8.06 25.67 22.06
C LEU A 327 -7.68 27.00 21.40
N ARG A 328 -8.51 28.03 21.60
CA ARG A 328 -8.35 29.33 20.93
C ARG A 328 -7.14 30.11 21.46
N HIS A 329 -6.97 30.11 22.78
CA HIS A 329 -5.89 30.84 23.47
C HIS A 329 -4.79 29.91 23.96
N ARG A 330 -4.43 28.89 23.16
CA ARG A 330 -3.45 27.86 23.55
C ARG A 330 -2.11 28.45 24.01
N PRO A 331 -1.48 29.41 23.30
CA PRO A 331 -0.20 29.99 23.73
C PRO A 331 -0.29 30.69 25.09
N GLU A 332 -1.37 31.42 25.34
CA GLU A 332 -1.62 32.14 26.60
C GLU A 332 -1.86 31.19 27.76
N LEU A 333 -2.62 30.12 27.55
CA LEU A 333 -2.88 29.09 28.56
C LEU A 333 -1.60 28.35 28.95
N LEU A 334 -0.74 28.01 27.98
CA LEU A 334 0.56 27.39 28.24
C LEU A 334 1.49 28.32 29.04
N ARG A 335 1.50 29.61 28.70
CA ARG A 335 2.26 30.63 29.42
C ARG A 335 1.81 30.78 30.88
N ILE A 336 0.50 30.79 31.13
CA ILE A 336 -0.07 30.83 32.49
C ILE A 336 0.40 29.63 33.32
N MET A 337 0.42 28.44 32.71
CA MET A 337 0.85 27.20 33.36
C MET A 337 2.36 27.18 33.70
N GLU A 338 3.17 27.93 32.97
CA GLU A 338 4.63 28.01 33.16
C GLU A 338 5.03 29.12 34.15
N GLU A 339 4.46 30.32 34.00
CA GLU A 339 4.88 31.51 34.76
C GLU A 339 4.27 31.58 36.17
N THR A 340 3.08 31.03 36.39
CA THR A 340 2.37 31.17 37.67
C THR A 340 2.79 30.08 38.65
N ARG A 341 3.50 30.42 39.72
CA ARG A 341 4.03 29.41 40.69
C ARG A 341 2.98 28.83 41.63
N ASN A 342 1.98 29.60 42.06
CA ASN A 342 0.93 29.13 42.96
C ASN A 342 -0.17 28.39 42.16
N PRO A 343 -0.47 27.11 42.47
CA PRO A 343 -1.47 26.31 41.76
C PRO A 343 -2.89 26.90 41.77
N ASP A 344 -3.35 27.47 42.88
CA ASP A 344 -4.70 28.03 42.98
C ASP A 344 -4.83 29.31 42.14
N ILE A 345 -3.79 30.14 42.16
CA ILE A 345 -3.72 31.36 41.31
C ILE A 345 -3.67 30.96 39.84
N ARG A 346 -2.97 29.87 39.52
CA ARG A 346 -2.87 29.32 38.17
C ARG A 346 -4.23 28.84 37.68
N GLU A 347 -4.97 28.06 38.48
CA GLU A 347 -6.34 27.64 38.14
C GLU A 347 -7.26 28.87 37.94
N HIS A 348 -7.19 29.85 38.84
CA HIS A 348 -7.98 31.07 38.73
C HIS A 348 -7.66 31.88 37.48
N ALA A 349 -6.39 31.94 37.07
CA ALA A 349 -5.98 32.60 35.84
C ALA A 349 -6.53 31.90 34.59
N LEU A 350 -6.61 30.56 34.58
CA LEU A 350 -7.23 29.82 33.47
C LEU A 350 -8.73 30.12 33.34
N ARG A 351 -9.44 30.37 34.45
CA ARG A 351 -10.87 30.72 34.44
C ARG A 351 -11.18 32.03 33.71
N LYS A 352 -10.18 32.90 33.48
CA LYS A 352 -10.33 34.12 32.67
C LYS A 352 -10.64 33.81 31.19
N TYR A 353 -10.43 32.58 30.74
CA TYR A 353 -10.74 32.10 29.40
C TYR A 353 -11.88 31.06 29.46
N PRO A 354 -13.15 31.48 29.60
CA PRO A 354 -14.25 30.60 29.98
C PRO A 354 -14.54 29.47 28.98
N GLU A 355 -14.40 29.72 27.67
CA GLU A 355 -14.63 28.71 26.63
C GLU A 355 -13.55 27.62 26.63
N ASP A 356 -12.27 28.03 26.67
CA ASP A 356 -11.13 27.11 26.67
C ASP A 356 -11.03 26.37 28.02
N TYR A 357 -11.31 27.05 29.13
CA TYR A 357 -11.35 26.44 30.47
C TYR A 357 -12.44 25.35 30.57
N ARG A 358 -13.64 25.61 30.03
CA ARG A 358 -14.71 24.59 29.98
C ARG A 358 -14.26 23.34 29.22
N ARG A 359 -13.62 23.52 28.07
CA ARG A 359 -13.09 22.40 27.26
C ARG A 359 -12.00 21.64 27.98
N ILE A 360 -11.06 22.34 28.61
CA ILE A 360 -10.01 21.72 29.44
C ILE A 360 -10.63 20.89 30.56
N ARG A 361 -11.65 21.43 31.22
CA ARG A 361 -12.34 20.76 32.32
C ARG A 361 -13.11 19.51 31.89
N GLU A 362 -13.80 19.56 30.76
CA GLU A 362 -14.60 18.44 30.25
C GLU A 362 -13.73 17.33 29.64
N LYS A 363 -12.68 17.71 28.90
CA LYS A 363 -11.87 16.78 28.11
C LYS A 363 -10.58 16.34 28.79
N HIS A 364 -9.84 17.26 29.42
CA HIS A 364 -8.49 17.00 29.93
C HIS A 364 -8.46 16.66 31.41
N TYR A 365 -9.28 17.30 32.25
CA TYR A 365 -9.28 17.01 33.71
C TYR A 365 -9.61 15.55 34.07
N PRO A 366 -10.53 14.85 33.38
CA PRO A 366 -10.71 13.41 33.61
C PRO A 366 -9.43 12.60 33.38
N LEU A 367 -8.56 13.02 32.46
CA LEU A 367 -7.28 12.36 32.16
C LEU A 367 -6.18 12.68 33.18
N LEU A 368 -6.39 13.71 34.01
CA LEU A 368 -5.49 14.03 35.12
C LEU A 368 -5.83 13.25 36.38
N ARG A 369 -7.07 12.74 36.50
CA ARG A 369 -7.51 11.90 37.61
C ARG A 369 -7.11 10.45 37.35
N GLY A 370 -5.81 10.17 37.45
CA GLY A 370 -5.25 8.85 37.18
C GLY A 370 -4.23 8.42 38.23
N VAL A 371 -3.94 7.12 38.22
CA VAL A 371 -2.83 6.54 38.96
C VAL A 371 -1.80 6.05 37.94
N GLU A 372 -0.58 6.55 38.08
CA GLU A 372 0.56 6.09 37.30
C GLU A 372 1.27 4.98 38.07
N PHE A 373 1.42 3.83 37.43
CA PHE A 373 2.14 2.67 37.90
C PHE A 373 3.48 2.63 37.19
N LEU A 374 4.56 2.91 37.93
CA LEU A 374 5.92 2.73 37.45
C LEU A 374 6.46 1.42 38.02
N PHE A 375 6.68 0.45 37.15
CA PHE A 375 7.26 -0.84 37.48
C PHE A 375 8.77 -0.73 37.40
N HIS A 376 9.45 -0.89 38.54
CA HIS A 376 10.89 -1.08 38.58
C HIS A 376 11.18 -2.57 38.48
N LEU A 377 11.93 -2.95 37.46
CA LEU A 377 12.20 -4.34 37.10
C LEU A 377 13.70 -4.61 37.15
N HIS A 378 14.05 -5.87 37.42
CA HIS A 378 15.39 -6.36 37.14
C HIS A 378 15.37 -7.70 36.40
N ARG A 379 16.38 -7.93 35.58
CA ARG A 379 16.54 -9.18 34.82
C ARG A 379 16.87 -10.34 35.74
N ARG A 380 16.14 -11.45 35.58
CA ARG A 380 16.37 -12.69 36.32
C ARG A 380 17.77 -13.24 35.96
N ASP A 381 18.46 -13.79 36.96
CA ASP A 381 19.78 -14.42 36.83
C ASP A 381 20.94 -13.51 36.37
N MET A 382 20.72 -12.19 36.30
CA MET A 382 21.75 -11.22 35.96
C MET A 382 22.41 -10.65 37.22
N ILE A 383 23.65 -11.08 37.50
CA ILE A 383 24.39 -10.67 38.70
C ILE A 383 24.98 -9.26 38.55
N GLN A 384 25.63 -9.01 37.40
CA GLN A 384 26.26 -7.72 37.11
C GLN A 384 25.21 -6.70 36.67
N ASP A 385 25.41 -5.42 36.98
CA ASP A 385 24.47 -4.35 36.60
C ASP A 385 24.45 -4.10 35.09
N THR A 386 25.52 -4.46 34.40
CA THR A 386 25.66 -4.30 32.96
C THR A 386 26.46 -5.46 32.40
N VAL A 387 25.91 -6.15 31.41
CA VAL A 387 26.59 -7.20 30.66
C VAL A 387 26.68 -6.76 29.22
N VAL A 388 27.91 -6.72 28.70
CA VAL A 388 28.16 -6.49 27.28
C VAL A 388 28.21 -7.86 26.62
N MET A 389 27.19 -8.19 25.83
CA MET A 389 27.13 -9.46 25.11
C MET A 389 27.17 -9.24 23.59
N PRO A 390 27.81 -10.15 22.84
CA PRO A 390 27.71 -10.17 21.38
C PRO A 390 26.30 -10.63 20.99
N VAL A 391 25.54 -9.75 20.33
CA VAL A 391 24.22 -10.07 19.76
C VAL A 391 24.34 -10.09 18.26
N ILE A 392 23.70 -11.07 17.61
CA ILE A 392 23.65 -11.16 16.16
C ILE A 392 23.15 -9.84 15.57
N ASP A 393 23.89 -9.35 14.59
CA ASP A 393 23.60 -8.11 13.88
C ASP A 393 22.50 -8.33 12.85
N SER A 394 21.26 -8.31 13.34
CA SER A 394 20.06 -8.51 12.52
C SER A 394 19.95 -7.54 11.34
N THR A 395 20.43 -6.30 11.49
CA THR A 395 20.48 -5.31 10.41
C THR A 395 21.40 -5.76 9.29
N TYR A 396 22.60 -6.24 9.62
CA TYR A 396 23.54 -6.76 8.62
C TYR A 396 22.99 -8.01 7.93
N MET A 397 22.41 -8.94 8.69
CA MET A 397 21.79 -10.14 8.12
C MET A 397 20.64 -9.81 7.16
N ALA A 398 19.81 -8.81 7.50
CA ALA A 398 18.75 -8.36 6.63
C ALA A 398 19.30 -7.78 5.32
N ALA A 399 20.38 -7.01 5.38
CA ALA A 399 21.05 -6.48 4.18
C ALA A 399 21.61 -7.60 3.29
N VAL A 400 22.26 -8.62 3.87
CA VAL A 400 22.77 -9.78 3.10
C VAL A 400 21.64 -10.50 2.38
N ARG A 401 20.51 -10.76 3.07
CA ARG A 401 19.31 -11.35 2.44
C ARG A 401 18.77 -10.50 1.28
N MET A 402 18.75 -9.18 1.45
CA MET A 402 18.35 -8.28 0.36
C MET A 402 19.26 -8.40 -0.86
N ILE A 403 20.57 -8.60 -0.68
CA ILE A 403 21.49 -8.85 -1.80
C ILE A 403 21.17 -10.20 -2.46
N GLU A 404 20.91 -11.26 -1.69
CA GLU A 404 20.52 -12.59 -2.22
C GLU A 404 19.23 -12.53 -3.04
N ASP A 405 18.29 -11.68 -2.63
CA ASP A 405 17.05 -11.39 -3.33
C ASP A 405 17.23 -10.39 -4.50
N ARG A 406 18.47 -9.98 -4.80
CA ARG A 406 18.83 -9.00 -5.85
C ARG A 406 18.23 -7.60 -5.65
N ARG A 407 17.81 -7.28 -4.42
CA ARG A 407 17.30 -5.96 -3.99
C ARG A 407 18.46 -5.03 -3.63
N TYR A 408 19.43 -4.87 -4.54
CA TYR A 408 20.70 -4.21 -4.27
C TYR A 408 20.56 -2.76 -3.80
N LYS A 409 19.62 -1.98 -4.38
CA LYS A 409 19.40 -0.58 -3.97
C LYS A 409 18.96 -0.46 -2.51
N GLN A 410 18.13 -1.38 -2.04
CA GLN A 410 17.61 -1.39 -0.67
C GLN A 410 18.68 -1.89 0.31
N ALA A 411 19.43 -2.92 -0.09
CA ALA A 411 20.58 -3.39 0.66
C ALA A 411 21.63 -2.28 0.83
N LEU A 412 21.95 -1.56 -0.26
CA LEU A 412 22.93 -0.48 -0.23
C LEU A 412 22.54 0.63 0.73
N ALA A 413 21.26 1.05 0.79
CA ALA A 413 20.83 2.08 1.73
C ALA A 413 21.15 1.72 3.20
N LEU A 414 20.98 0.46 3.60
CA LEU A 414 21.32 -0.03 4.94
C LEU A 414 22.83 -0.19 5.14
N LEU A 415 23.53 -0.70 4.11
CA LEU A 415 24.96 -1.00 4.16
C LEU A 415 25.81 0.27 4.13
N ASP A 416 25.39 1.29 3.41
CA ASP A 416 26.15 2.53 3.24
C ASP A 416 26.20 3.33 4.55
N GLU A 417 25.11 3.31 5.33
CA GLU A 417 25.01 4.02 6.61
C GLU A 417 25.84 3.35 7.71
N HIS A 418 25.82 2.02 7.78
CA HIS A 418 26.37 1.27 8.92
C HIS A 418 27.63 0.47 8.62
N TYR A 419 27.89 0.11 7.36
CA TYR A 419 28.99 -0.75 6.91
C TYR A 419 29.62 -0.27 5.58
N PRO A 420 30.02 1.00 5.43
CA PRO A 420 30.43 1.56 4.15
C PRO A 420 31.71 0.93 3.56
N ALA A 421 32.58 0.36 4.38
CA ALA A 421 33.86 -0.23 3.97
C ALA A 421 33.86 -1.77 4.03
N ASP A 422 32.68 -2.38 3.92
CA ASP A 422 32.52 -3.82 4.08
C ASP A 422 32.63 -4.62 2.77
N TYR A 423 33.09 -5.88 2.87
CA TYR A 423 33.15 -6.83 1.75
C TYR A 423 31.80 -6.98 1.03
N ASN A 424 30.70 -7.22 1.77
CA ASN A 424 29.38 -7.39 1.14
C ASN A 424 28.84 -6.06 0.60
N THR A 425 29.25 -4.92 1.15
CA THR A 425 28.98 -3.59 0.58
C THR A 425 29.67 -3.44 -0.77
N ALA A 426 30.92 -3.88 -0.91
CA ALA A 426 31.63 -3.87 -2.19
C ALA A 426 30.97 -4.79 -3.23
N VAL A 427 30.53 -5.99 -2.84
CA VAL A 427 29.74 -6.90 -3.70
C VAL A 427 28.44 -6.25 -4.16
N CYS A 428 27.74 -5.56 -3.26
CA CYS A 428 26.51 -4.83 -3.58
C CYS A 428 26.74 -3.67 -4.56
N LEU A 429 27.79 -2.88 -4.34
CA LEU A 429 28.18 -1.76 -5.21
C LEU A 429 28.57 -2.24 -6.61
N MET A 430 29.37 -3.31 -6.70
CA MET A 430 29.73 -3.96 -7.97
C MET A 430 28.51 -4.49 -8.72
N SER A 431 27.51 -5.01 -8.00
CA SER A 431 26.25 -5.50 -8.59
C SER A 431 25.37 -4.36 -9.14
N LEU A 432 25.57 -3.14 -8.65
CA LEU A 432 24.91 -1.92 -9.13
C LEU A 432 25.71 -1.18 -10.22
N GLY A 433 26.93 -1.65 -10.54
CA GLY A 433 27.82 -1.00 -11.51
C GLY A 433 28.67 0.14 -10.94
N TYR A 434 28.71 0.33 -9.61
CA TYR A 434 29.57 1.31 -8.95
C TYR A 434 31.00 0.75 -8.77
N ASP A 435 31.63 0.33 -9.88
CA ASP A 435 32.85 -0.48 -9.86
C ASP A 435 34.06 0.24 -9.25
N ALA A 436 34.20 1.57 -9.43
CA ALA A 436 35.31 2.33 -8.85
C ALA A 436 35.29 2.32 -7.32
N ARG A 437 34.12 2.59 -6.72
CA ARG A 437 33.94 2.56 -5.26
C ARG A 437 34.05 1.14 -4.71
N ALA A 438 33.47 0.16 -5.42
CA ALA A 438 33.61 -1.25 -5.05
C ALA A 438 35.08 -1.68 -5.02
N LEU A 439 35.89 -1.23 -6.00
CA LEU A 439 37.32 -1.52 -6.06
C LEU A 439 38.07 -0.98 -4.85
N GLU A 440 37.84 0.28 -4.46
CA GLU A 440 38.47 0.88 -3.28
C GLU A 440 38.23 0.05 -2.02
N ILE A 441 36.96 -0.31 -1.77
CA ILE A 441 36.59 -1.11 -0.61
C ILE A 441 37.18 -2.53 -0.69
N MET A 442 37.11 -3.17 -1.87
CA MET A 442 37.57 -4.55 -2.08
C MET A 442 39.09 -4.69 -1.86
N ARG A 443 39.88 -3.64 -2.16
CA ARG A 443 41.33 -3.62 -1.94
C ARG A 443 41.72 -3.68 -0.46
N GLU A 444 40.90 -3.15 0.43
CA GLU A 444 41.16 -3.18 1.87
C GLU A 444 40.67 -4.49 2.54
N GLN A 445 39.93 -5.33 1.81
CA GLN A 445 39.45 -6.61 2.34
C GLN A 445 40.56 -7.65 2.41
N ARG A 446 40.34 -8.69 3.24
CA ARG A 446 41.26 -9.81 3.41
C ARG A 446 41.58 -10.48 2.07
N ASP A 447 42.83 -10.90 1.92
CA ASP A 447 43.32 -11.60 0.75
C ASP A 447 42.79 -13.03 0.69
N THR A 448 41.70 -13.22 -0.05
CA THR A 448 41.06 -14.53 -0.27
C THR A 448 40.85 -14.76 -1.76
N SER A 449 40.67 -16.02 -2.16
CA SER A 449 40.44 -16.37 -3.56
C SER A 449 39.22 -15.63 -4.13
N ASP A 450 38.09 -15.62 -3.41
CA ASP A 450 36.87 -14.92 -3.82
C ASP A 450 37.08 -13.41 -3.98
N ARG A 451 37.80 -12.79 -3.04
CA ARG A 451 38.13 -11.36 -3.11
C ARG A 451 38.99 -11.05 -4.33
N ASN A 452 40.01 -11.86 -4.59
CA ASN A 452 40.90 -11.67 -5.75
C ASN A 452 40.19 -11.91 -7.08
N TYR A 453 39.25 -12.86 -7.11
CA TYR A 453 38.38 -13.08 -8.26
C TYR A 453 37.53 -11.85 -8.57
N LEU A 454 36.86 -11.30 -7.55
CA LEU A 454 36.05 -10.07 -7.69
C LEU A 454 36.90 -8.87 -8.12
N LEU A 455 38.12 -8.74 -7.60
CA LEU A 455 39.07 -7.72 -8.05
C LEU A 455 39.43 -7.87 -9.53
N ALA A 456 39.63 -9.09 -10.01
CA ALA A 456 39.89 -9.32 -11.43
C ALA A 456 38.75 -8.80 -12.30
N ILE A 457 37.50 -9.05 -11.91
CA ILE A 457 36.33 -8.52 -12.62
C ILE A 457 36.30 -7.00 -12.56
N LEU A 458 36.47 -6.40 -11.39
CA LEU A 458 36.46 -4.94 -11.21
C LEU A 458 37.55 -4.25 -12.03
N TYR A 459 38.78 -4.78 -12.02
CA TYR A 459 39.87 -4.28 -12.86
C TYR A 459 39.57 -4.44 -14.35
N SER A 460 38.98 -5.57 -14.76
CA SER A 460 38.55 -5.80 -16.15
C SER A 460 37.54 -4.75 -16.61
N ARG A 461 36.50 -4.49 -15.80
CA ARG A 461 35.45 -3.48 -16.07
C ARG A 461 36.00 -2.06 -16.15
N LEU A 462 37.01 -1.75 -15.34
CA LEU A 462 37.69 -0.45 -15.34
C LEU A 462 38.79 -0.32 -16.39
N GLY A 463 38.97 -1.34 -17.26
CA GLY A 463 39.98 -1.33 -18.33
C GLY A 463 41.42 -1.59 -17.88
N ARG A 464 41.65 -1.91 -16.61
CA ARG A 464 42.97 -2.20 -16.02
C ARG A 464 43.35 -3.67 -16.21
N LYS A 465 43.56 -4.08 -17.46
CA LYS A 465 43.72 -5.49 -17.84
C LYS A 465 44.89 -6.20 -17.15
N GLU A 466 46.04 -5.54 -16.99
CA GLU A 466 47.20 -6.16 -16.33
C GLU A 466 46.95 -6.48 -14.86
N ASP A 467 46.30 -5.57 -14.14
CA ASP A 467 45.92 -5.78 -12.73
C ASP A 467 44.83 -6.84 -12.60
N ALA A 468 43.93 -6.92 -13.59
CA ALA A 468 42.91 -7.95 -13.67
C ALA A 468 43.55 -9.35 -13.80
N VAL A 469 44.52 -9.52 -14.70
CA VAL A 469 45.24 -10.78 -14.88
C VAL A 469 45.99 -11.18 -13.61
N LYS A 470 46.74 -10.25 -13.00
CA LYS A 470 47.46 -10.52 -11.74
C LYS A 470 46.51 -10.98 -10.62
N SER A 471 45.36 -10.33 -10.50
CA SER A 471 44.35 -10.66 -9.49
C SER A 471 43.69 -12.00 -9.78
N TYR A 472 43.41 -12.30 -11.05
CA TYR A 472 42.81 -13.56 -11.48
C TYR A 472 43.75 -14.76 -11.25
N VAL A 473 45.02 -14.63 -11.64
CA VAL A 473 46.03 -15.68 -11.40
C VAL A 473 46.17 -15.95 -9.90
N ARG A 474 46.30 -14.89 -9.08
CA ARG A 474 46.35 -15.03 -7.62
C ARG A 474 45.11 -15.73 -7.05
N SER A 475 43.93 -15.47 -7.62
CA SER A 475 42.69 -16.13 -7.22
C SER A 475 42.70 -17.63 -7.54
N CYS A 476 43.20 -18.01 -8.73
CA CYS A 476 43.33 -19.39 -9.17
C CYS A 476 44.40 -20.16 -8.39
N ASP A 477 45.51 -19.52 -8.05
CA ASP A 477 46.56 -20.10 -7.20
C ASP A 477 46.04 -20.45 -5.79
N GLN A 478 45.05 -19.70 -5.30
CA GLN A 478 44.40 -19.93 -4.00
C GLN A 478 43.25 -20.96 -4.08
N ASP A 479 42.55 -21.03 -5.21
CA ASP A 479 41.47 -21.97 -5.47
C ASP A 479 41.40 -22.29 -6.97
N ALA A 480 41.85 -23.49 -7.36
CA ALA A 480 41.85 -23.94 -8.75
C ALA A 480 40.43 -23.99 -9.35
N GLY A 481 39.38 -24.09 -8.54
CA GLY A 481 37.98 -24.04 -8.99
C GLY A 481 37.62 -22.73 -9.70
N LYS A 482 38.39 -21.66 -9.48
CA LYS A 482 38.22 -20.37 -10.16
C LYS A 482 38.51 -20.42 -11.65
N ILE A 483 39.32 -21.38 -12.10
CA ILE A 483 39.63 -21.57 -13.52
C ILE A 483 38.37 -21.97 -14.30
N TRP A 484 37.61 -22.94 -13.77
CA TRP A 484 36.33 -23.33 -14.34
C TRP A 484 35.31 -22.19 -14.27
N ARG A 485 35.25 -21.50 -13.14
CA ARG A 485 34.33 -20.38 -12.94
C ARG A 485 34.60 -19.21 -13.90
N GLY A 486 35.88 -18.93 -14.16
CA GLY A 486 36.35 -17.86 -15.04
C GLY A 486 35.87 -18.02 -16.48
N ARG A 487 35.77 -19.26 -16.97
CA ARG A 487 35.22 -19.57 -18.31
C ARG A 487 33.73 -19.25 -18.44
N LEU A 488 33.00 -19.21 -17.33
CA LEU A 488 31.58 -18.87 -17.31
C LEU A 488 31.31 -17.37 -17.19
N ASP A 489 32.28 -16.58 -16.71
CA ASP A 489 32.14 -15.13 -16.60
C ASP A 489 32.70 -14.42 -17.84
N PRO A 490 31.90 -13.62 -18.57
CA PRO A 490 32.37 -12.96 -19.79
C PRO A 490 33.63 -12.11 -19.58
N GLU A 491 33.71 -11.34 -18.48
CA GLU A 491 34.84 -10.46 -18.20
C GLU A 491 36.14 -11.23 -17.96
N ILE A 492 36.05 -12.41 -17.34
CA ILE A 492 37.20 -13.27 -17.04
C ILE A 492 37.54 -14.15 -18.24
N ASN A 493 36.55 -14.72 -18.93
CA ASN A 493 36.77 -15.50 -20.14
C ASN A 493 37.50 -14.68 -21.22
N THR A 494 37.13 -13.40 -21.37
CA THR A 494 37.86 -12.48 -22.26
C THR A 494 39.33 -12.34 -21.86
N LEU A 495 39.65 -12.29 -20.55
CA LEU A 495 41.04 -12.25 -20.08
C LEU A 495 41.76 -13.59 -20.34
N ILE A 496 41.11 -14.72 -20.10
CA ILE A 496 41.64 -16.06 -20.37
C ILE A 496 42.03 -16.20 -21.84
N GLU A 497 41.13 -15.85 -22.76
CA GLU A 497 41.37 -15.92 -24.20
C GLU A 497 42.47 -14.94 -24.65
N THR A 498 42.41 -13.69 -24.18
CA THR A 498 43.36 -12.64 -24.59
C THR A 498 44.79 -12.92 -24.13
N TYR A 499 44.96 -13.42 -22.90
CA TYR A 499 46.26 -13.67 -22.29
C TYR A 499 46.67 -15.15 -22.31
N ASN A 500 45.86 -15.99 -22.95
CA ASN A 500 46.14 -17.40 -23.14
C ASN A 500 46.39 -18.19 -21.83
N LEU A 501 45.57 -17.91 -20.80
CA LEU A 501 45.74 -18.46 -19.46
C LEU A 501 45.13 -19.88 -19.35
N TYR A 502 45.80 -20.80 -18.63
CA TYR A 502 45.27 -22.13 -18.27
C TYR A 502 44.69 -22.97 -19.43
N LYS A 503 45.39 -23.00 -20.57
CA LYS A 503 44.96 -23.70 -21.80
C LYS A 503 44.77 -25.22 -21.64
N ASP A 504 45.55 -25.84 -20.77
CA ASP A 504 45.68 -27.30 -20.67
C ASP A 504 44.95 -27.90 -19.45
N GLU A 505 44.32 -27.06 -18.62
CA GLU A 505 43.60 -27.50 -17.42
C GLU A 505 42.10 -27.68 -17.75
N TYR A 506 41.70 -28.92 -18.02
CA TYR A 506 40.33 -29.37 -18.30
C TYR A 506 39.70 -30.08 -17.11
#